data_AF-A0A255UJH9-F1
#
_entry.id   AF-A0A255UJH9-F1
#
_cell.length_a   1.000
_cell.length_b   1.000
_cell.length_c   1.000
_cell.angle_alpha   90.00
_cell.angle_beta   90.00
_cell.angle_gamma   90.00
#
_symmetry.space_group_name_H-M   'P 1'
#
loop_
_entity.id
_entity.type
_entity.pdbx_description
1 polymer ?
#
loop_
_entity_poly.entity_id
_entity_poly.type
_entity_poly.pdbx_seq_one_letter_code
_entity_poly.pdbx_strand_id
1 'polypeptide(L)'
;MRTKKGFKLREVCGEKILLAEGVENIDFSDIISMNASSAYLWEQVDGKDFTVEEMARLLTEQYEVEETVALEDAKELANQWFKCGIIEI
;
A
#
# COMPACT_ATOMS: atom_id res chain seq x y z
N MET A 1 -10.33 -3.95 4.98
CA MET A 1 -8.97 -3.59 5.39
C MET A 1 -8.87 -2.07 5.42
N ARG A 2 -7.96 -1.53 6.25
CA ARG A 2 -7.70 -0.09 6.35
C ARG A 2 -6.21 0.20 6.60
N THR A 3 -5.69 1.30 6.07
CA THR A 3 -4.33 1.76 6.35
C THR A 3 -4.22 2.27 7.78
N LYS A 4 -3.10 1.95 8.46
CA LYS A 4 -2.85 2.52 9.79
C LYS A 4 -2.53 4.00 9.67
N LYS A 5 -2.89 4.75 10.72
CA LYS A 5 -2.56 6.17 10.82
C LYS A 5 -1.06 6.37 11.03
N GLY A 6 -0.59 7.57 10.71
CA GLY A 6 0.81 7.94 10.91
C GLY A 6 1.77 7.30 9.92
N PHE A 7 1.31 6.84 8.76
CA PHE A 7 2.19 6.48 7.65
C PHE A 7 2.07 7.52 6.54
N LYS A 8 3.20 7.97 5.98
CA LYS A 8 3.22 8.91 4.86
C LYS A 8 4.14 8.45 3.76
N LEU A 9 3.61 8.48 2.55
CA LEU A 9 4.37 8.24 1.34
C LEU A 9 5.14 9.51 0.96
N ARG A 10 6.45 9.40 0.76
CA ARG A 10 7.33 10.48 0.32
C ARG A 10 8.20 10.03 -0.83
N GLU A 11 8.58 10.98 -1.67
CA GLU A 11 9.56 10.74 -2.73
C GLU A 11 10.94 11.20 -2.27
N VAL A 12 11.92 10.30 -2.31
CA VAL A 12 13.32 10.56 -1.93
C VAL A 12 14.20 10.03 -3.04
N CYS A 13 14.93 10.91 -3.73
CA CYS A 13 15.83 10.54 -4.84
C CYS A 13 15.14 9.73 -5.97
N GLY A 14 13.86 9.97 -6.23
CA GLY A 14 13.07 9.25 -7.24
C GLY A 14 12.49 7.91 -6.76
N GLU A 15 12.72 7.53 -5.50
CA GLU A 15 12.12 6.36 -4.87
C GLU A 15 10.92 6.78 -4.00
N LYS A 16 9.86 5.99 -4.02
CA LYS A 16 8.68 6.21 -3.16
C LYS A 16 8.82 5.42 -1.86
N ILE A 17 8.99 6.12 -0.75
CA ILE A 17 9.25 5.55 0.57
C ILE A 17 8.07 5.85 1.50
N LEU A 18 7.55 4.82 2.17
CA LEU A 18 6.54 4.96 3.21
C LEU A 18 7.25 5.10 4.57
N LEU A 19 7.03 6.23 5.23
CA LEU A 19 7.62 6.58 6.51
C LEU A 19 6.57 6.54 7.62
N ALA A 20 6.93 5.93 8.75
CA ALA A 20 6.19 6.07 9.99
C ALA A 20 6.46 7.46 10.61
N GLU A 21 5.39 8.19 10.89
CA GLU A 21 5.34 9.46 11.59
C GLU A 21 4.38 9.33 12.79
N GLY A 22 4.57 10.15 13.81
CA GLY A 22 3.67 10.23 14.97
C GLY A 22 4.02 9.26 16.10
N VAL A 23 3.41 9.50 17.27
CA VAL A 23 3.65 8.72 18.49
C VAL A 23 3.05 7.32 18.37
N GLU A 24 1.99 7.17 17.58
CA GLU A 24 1.36 5.88 17.31
C GLU A 24 2.28 4.83 16.67
N ASN A 25 3.36 5.25 16.01
CA ASN A 25 4.30 4.37 15.29
C ASN A 25 5.73 4.48 15.82
N ILE A 26 5.93 4.88 17.09
CA ILE A 26 7.27 5.10 17.66
C ILE A 26 8.15 3.83 17.68
N ASP A 27 7.52 2.65 17.79
CA ASP A 27 8.21 1.36 17.75
C ASP A 27 8.42 0.82 16.32
N PHE A 28 7.93 1.55 15.31
CA PHE A 28 8.12 1.20 13.90
C PHE A 28 9.48 1.67 13.42
N SER A 29 10.38 0.73 13.13
CA SER A 29 11.77 1.01 12.74
C SER A 29 12.09 0.66 11.29
N ASP A 30 11.15 0.05 10.57
CA ASP A 30 11.35 -0.38 9.19
C ASP A 30 11.17 0.78 8.20
N ILE A 31 11.93 0.74 7.11
CA ILE A 31 11.73 1.60 5.94
C ILE A 31 11.09 0.75 4.85
N ILE A 32 9.95 1.19 4.34
CA ILE A 32 9.23 0.48 3.28
C ILE A 32 9.43 1.24 1.98
N SER A 33 10.15 0.64 1.04
CA SER A 33 10.23 1.12 -0.33
C SER A 33 9.07 0.57 -1.14
N MET A 34 8.41 1.43 -1.91
CA MET A 34 7.30 1.10 -2.77
C MET A 34 7.71 1.27 -4.23
N ASN A 35 7.42 0.25 -5.04
CA ASN A 35 7.45 0.39 -6.49
C ASN A 35 6.27 1.28 -6.97
N ALA A 36 6.23 1.59 -8.26
CA ALA A 36 5.24 2.49 -8.82
C ALA A 36 3.78 2.03 -8.58
N SER A 37 3.49 0.74 -8.75
CA SER A 37 2.13 0.19 -8.60
C SER A 37 1.68 0.13 -7.15
N SER A 38 2.54 -0.31 -6.21
CA SER A 38 2.21 -0.34 -4.78
C SER A 38 2.01 1.06 -4.20
N ALA A 39 2.84 2.03 -4.61
CA ALA A 39 2.68 3.41 -4.21
C ALA A 39 1.39 4.04 -4.76
N TYR A 40 1.07 3.79 -6.03
CA TYR A 40 -0.19 4.22 -6.62
C TYR A 40 -1.38 3.68 -5.82
N LEU A 41 -1.37 2.38 -5.49
CA LEU A 41 -2.43 1.79 -4.68
C LEU A 41 -2.52 2.43 -3.30
N TRP A 42 -1.39 2.65 -2.62
CA TRP A 42 -1.36 3.33 -1.32
C TRP A 42 -2.03 4.71 -1.40
N GLU A 43 -1.69 5.52 -2.41
CA GLU A 43 -2.28 6.85 -2.64
C GLU A 43 -3.81 6.80 -2.80
N GLN A 44 -4.36 5.73 -3.39
CA GLN A 44 -5.81 5.59 -3.59
C GLN A 44 -6.56 5.19 -2.31
N VAL A 45 -5.97 4.27 -1.53
CA VAL A 45 -6.65 3.62 -0.40
C VAL A 45 -6.36 4.26 0.94
N ASP A 46 -5.33 5.10 1.05
CA ASP A 46 -4.95 5.71 2.33
C ASP A 46 -6.11 6.51 2.95
N GLY A 47 -6.34 6.26 4.25
CA GLY A 47 -7.42 6.88 5.01
C GLY A 47 -8.82 6.32 4.72
N LYS A 48 -8.95 5.26 3.91
CA LYS A 48 -10.24 4.65 3.54
C LYS A 48 -10.27 3.16 3.86
N ASP A 49 -11.49 2.60 3.87
CA ASP A 49 -11.66 1.14 3.86
C ASP A 49 -11.53 0.65 2.42
N PHE A 50 -10.82 -0.47 2.23
CA PHE A 50 -10.62 -1.09 0.93
C PHE A 50 -10.63 -2.61 1.02
N THR A 51 -10.80 -3.24 -0.15
CA THR A 51 -10.71 -4.68 -0.35
C THR A 51 -9.67 -5.01 -1.41
N VAL A 52 -9.32 -6.28 -1.50
CA VAL A 52 -8.40 -6.79 -2.53
C VAL A 52 -8.98 -6.58 -3.93
N GLU A 53 -10.28 -6.79 -4.09
CA GLU A 53 -10.98 -6.61 -5.37
C GLU A 53 -10.92 -5.15 -5.84
N GLU A 54 -11.06 -4.19 -4.93
CA GLU A 54 -10.90 -2.77 -5.27
C GLU A 54 -9.45 -2.45 -5.66
N MET A 55 -8.45 -3.00 -4.95
CA MET A 55 -7.05 -2.85 -5.36
C MET A 55 -6.78 -3.43 -6.75
N ALA A 56 -7.32 -4.61 -7.05
CA ALA A 56 -7.19 -5.24 -8.36
C ALA A 56 -7.84 -4.38 -9.45
N ARG A 57 -9.03 -3.84 -9.19
CA ARG A 57 -9.71 -2.92 -10.11
C ARG A 57 -8.89 -1.64 -10.35
N LEU A 58 -8.30 -1.05 -9.32
CA LEU A 58 -7.43 0.11 -9.47
C LEU A 58 -6.21 -0.19 -10.34
N LEU A 59 -5.65 -1.41 -10.23
CA LEU A 59 -4.55 -1.85 -11.09
C LEU A 59 -4.99 -2.01 -12.55
N THR A 60 -6.13 -2.63 -12.83
CA THR A 60 -6.62 -2.80 -14.21
C THR A 60 -7.09 -1.50 -14.85
N GLU A 61 -7.54 -0.53 -14.05
CA GLU A 61 -7.88 0.82 -14.53
C GLU A 61 -6.63 1.64 -14.90
N GLN A 62 -5.53 1.48 -14.14
CA GLN A 62 -4.31 2.26 -14.31
C GLN A 62 -3.28 1.60 -15.24
N TYR A 63 -3.28 0.27 -15.30
CA TYR A 63 -2.31 -0.55 -16.02
C TYR A 63 -3.05 -1.54 -16.93
N GLU A 64 -2.49 -1.81 -18.09
CA GLU A 64 -3.03 -2.81 -19.03
C GLU A 64 -2.62 -4.22 -18.58
N VAL A 65 -3.27 -4.69 -17.51
CA VAL A 65 -3.04 -6.00 -16.89
C VAL A 65 -4.35 -6.78 -16.82
N GLU A 66 -4.25 -8.10 -16.93
CA GLU A 66 -5.41 -8.99 -16.79
C GLU A 66 -5.95 -8.97 -15.36
N GLU A 67 -7.27 -9.04 -15.22
CA GLU A 67 -7.96 -8.97 -13.92
C GLU A 67 -7.49 -10.07 -12.96
N THR A 68 -7.24 -11.28 -13.47
CA THR A 68 -6.76 -12.40 -12.65
C THR A 68 -5.37 -12.14 -12.10
N VAL A 69 -4.47 -11.57 -12.90
CA VAL A 69 -3.11 -11.20 -12.49
C VAL A 69 -3.16 -10.05 -11.47
N ALA A 70 -3.94 -9.01 -11.76
CA ALA A 70 -4.12 -7.88 -10.85
C ALA A 70 -4.68 -8.33 -9.49
N LEU A 71 -5.57 -9.32 -9.48
CA LEU A 71 -6.12 -9.87 -8.25
C LEU A 71 -5.09 -10.67 -7.45
N GLU A 72 -4.25 -11.46 -8.11
CA GLU A 72 -3.15 -12.18 -7.44
C GLU A 72 -2.13 -11.21 -6.85
N ASP A 73 -1.69 -10.21 -7.62
CA ASP A 73 -0.77 -9.17 -7.17
C ASP A 73 -1.36 -8.36 -6.00
N ALA A 74 -2.64 -7.98 -6.07
CA ALA A 74 -3.31 -7.25 -5.00
C ALA A 74 -3.40 -8.09 -3.71
N LYS A 75 -3.66 -9.40 -3.82
CA LYS A 75 -3.69 -10.32 -2.66
C LYS A 75 -2.32 -10.42 -2.01
N GLU A 76 -1.28 -10.60 -2.82
CA GLU A 76 0.08 -10.70 -2.32
C GLU A 76 0.50 -9.40 -1.62
N LEU A 77 0.25 -8.25 -2.26
CA LEU A 77 0.59 -6.95 -1.71
C LEU A 77 -0.15 -6.66 -0.40
N ALA A 78 -1.46 -6.92 -0.34
CA ALA A 78 -2.24 -6.74 0.89
C ALA A 78 -1.70 -7.62 2.04
N ASN A 79 -1.29 -8.86 1.74
CA ASN A 79 -0.67 -9.74 2.73
C ASN A 79 0.71 -9.22 3.18
N GLN A 80 1.52 -8.70 2.27
CA GLN A 80 2.80 -8.06 2.61
C GLN A 80 2.57 -6.85 3.53
N TRP A 81 1.63 -5.96 3.18
CA TRP A 81 1.27 -4.81 4.00
C TRP A 81 0.77 -5.21 5.39
N PHE A 82 -0.04 -6.27 5.48
CA PHE A 82 -0.53 -6.79 6.75
C PHE A 82 0.62 -7.34 7.62
N LYS A 83 1.54 -8.12 7.03
CA LYS A 83 2.72 -8.65 7.72
C LYS A 83 3.70 -7.56 8.16
N CYS A 84 3.87 -6.53 7.34
CA CYS A 84 4.64 -5.33 7.68
C CYS A 84 3.93 -4.47 8.73
N GLY A 85 2.67 -4.75 9.05
CA GLY A 85 1.93 -4.05 10.10
C GLY A 85 1.47 -2.64 9.71
N ILE A 86 1.39 -2.31 8.43
CA ILE A 86 0.98 -0.99 7.93
C ILE A 86 -0.52 -0.91 7.57
N ILE A 87 -1.21 -2.04 7.58
CA ILE A 87 -2.68 -2.13 7.44
C ILE A 87 -3.26 -3.01 8.55
N GLU A 88 -4.58 -2.92 8.72
CA GLU A 88 -5.39 -3.74 9.63
C GLU A 88 -6.64 -4.30 8.91
N ILE A 89 -7.17 -5.42 9.41
CA ILE A 89 -8.33 -6.14 8.85
C ILE A 89 -9.59 -5.78 9.61
#